data_AF-X1L0W3-F1
#
_entry.id   AF-X1L0W3-F1
#
_cell.length_a   1.000
_cell.length_b   1.000
_cell.length_c   1.000
_cell.angle_alpha   90.00
_cell.angle_beta   90.00
_cell.angle_gamma   90.00
#
_symmetry.space_group_name_H-M   'P 1'
#
loop_
_entity.id
_entity.type
_entity.pdbx_description
1 polymer ?
#
loop_
_entity_poly.entity_id
_entity_poly.type
_entity_poly.pdbx_seq_one_letter_code
_entity_poly.pdbx_strand_id
1 'polypeptide(L)'
;EKEKFSSYFSCFVKDGDFEKCLSDANIDRTKLATCISETDQEYNITLQYNDKSTWLNERFPKFNVHSDLNEKYGVRGSPTVVINDQVVNIDPRSPEKFKEVICQAFNSSPEECSQALSDDAPSPGLGEGTGSSSGGSCQ
;
A
#
# COMPACT_ATOMS: atom_id res chain seq x y z
N GLU A 1 12.71 -11.32 -6.86
CA GLU A 1 12.02 -10.94 -5.61
C GLU A 1 10.55 -10.55 -5.77
N LYS A 2 10.10 -9.88 -6.85
CA LYS A 2 8.69 -9.42 -7.01
C LYS A 2 7.62 -10.50 -6.79
N GLU A 3 7.82 -11.69 -7.35
CA GLU A 3 6.88 -12.82 -7.20
C GLU A 3 6.68 -13.29 -5.75
N LYS A 4 7.61 -12.96 -4.84
CA LYS A 4 7.55 -13.33 -3.41
C LYS A 4 6.79 -12.30 -2.57
N PHE A 5 6.40 -11.16 -3.15
CA PHE A 5 5.76 -10.06 -2.43
C PHE A 5 4.49 -10.51 -1.72
N SER A 6 3.59 -11.21 -2.40
CA SER A 6 2.34 -11.67 -1.80
C SER A 6 2.59 -12.60 -0.61
N SER A 7 3.55 -13.53 -0.72
CA SER A 7 3.91 -14.43 0.39
C SER A 7 4.47 -13.68 1.59
N TYR A 8 5.38 -12.72 1.35
CA TYR A 8 5.90 -11.86 2.41
C TYR A 8 4.81 -11.01 3.06
N PHE A 9 4.00 -10.33 2.24
CA PHE A 9 2.98 -9.40 2.70
C PHE A 9 1.92 -10.12 3.54
N SER A 10 1.43 -11.29 3.07
CA SER A 10 0.46 -12.09 3.82
C SER A 10 1.00 -12.59 5.17
N CYS A 11 2.31 -12.78 5.32
CA CYS A 11 2.93 -13.06 6.61
C CYS A 11 3.03 -11.77 7.46
N PHE A 12 3.51 -10.68 6.86
CA PHE A 12 3.79 -9.44 7.59
C PHE A 12 2.53 -8.81 8.18
N VAL A 13 1.42 -8.82 7.44
CA VAL A 13 0.14 -8.27 7.94
C VAL A 13 -0.44 -9.06 9.12
N LYS A 14 -0.01 -10.31 9.31
CA LYS A 14 -0.44 -11.16 10.44
C LYS A 14 0.38 -10.89 11.70
N ASP A 15 1.70 -10.98 11.54
CA ASP A 15 2.62 -11.10 12.68
C ASP A 15 3.38 -9.79 12.96
N GLY A 16 3.48 -8.89 11.99
CA GLY A 16 4.33 -7.69 12.05
C GLY A 16 5.84 -7.97 12.08
N ASP A 17 6.25 -9.24 12.12
CA ASP A 17 7.65 -9.67 12.16
C ASP A 17 8.23 -9.76 10.74
N PHE A 18 8.82 -8.66 10.28
CA PHE A 18 9.40 -8.61 8.94
C PHE A 18 10.56 -9.60 8.74
N GLU A 19 11.36 -9.89 9.77
CA GLU A 19 12.52 -10.78 9.64
C GLU A 19 12.10 -12.24 9.45
N LYS A 20 11.11 -12.69 10.23
CA LYS A 20 10.47 -13.99 10.03
C LYS A 20 9.85 -14.06 8.64
N CYS A 21 9.07 -13.06 8.25
CA CYS A 21 8.34 -13.10 6.98
C CYS A 21 9.25 -13.05 5.74
N LEU A 22 10.36 -12.32 5.80
CA LEU A 22 11.36 -12.32 4.73
C LEU A 22 12.04 -13.70 4.62
N SER A 23 12.21 -14.42 5.73
CA SER A 23 12.77 -15.78 5.76
C SER A 23 11.78 -16.82 5.24
N ASP A 24 10.52 -16.75 5.70
CA ASP A 24 9.42 -17.66 5.28
C ASP A 24 9.14 -17.53 3.77
N ALA A 25 9.17 -16.29 3.24
CA ALA A 25 9.02 -16.03 1.81
C ALA A 25 10.30 -16.36 1.00
N ASN A 26 11.37 -16.81 1.65
CA ASN A 26 12.67 -17.10 1.06
C ASN A 26 13.22 -15.92 0.24
N ILE A 27 13.09 -14.69 0.74
CA ILE A 27 13.56 -13.48 0.06
C ILE A 27 15.09 -13.41 0.10
N ASP A 28 15.69 -13.13 -1.05
CA ASP A 28 17.13 -12.95 -1.17
C ASP A 28 17.54 -11.64 -0.49
N ARG A 29 18.18 -11.76 0.67
CA ARG A 29 18.54 -10.61 1.52
C ARG A 29 19.57 -9.71 0.87
N THR A 30 20.47 -10.26 0.06
CA THR A 30 21.47 -9.47 -0.67
C THR A 30 20.78 -8.63 -1.74
N LYS A 31 19.90 -9.22 -2.55
CA LYS A 31 19.14 -8.47 -3.55
C LYS A 31 18.22 -7.42 -2.94
N LEU A 32 17.59 -7.75 -1.82
CA LEU A 32 16.75 -6.80 -1.09
C LEU A 32 17.58 -5.61 -0.57
N ALA A 33 18.72 -5.87 0.07
CA ALA A 33 19.60 -4.83 0.58
C ALA A 33 20.14 -3.93 -0.54
N THR A 34 20.55 -4.52 -1.67
CA THR A 34 20.95 -3.75 -2.87
C THR A 34 19.81 -2.87 -3.37
N CYS A 35 18.61 -3.42 -3.52
CA CYS A 35 17.42 -2.66 -3.96
C CYS A 35 17.13 -1.47 -3.04
N ILE A 36 17.19 -1.67 -1.72
CA ILE A 36 16.99 -0.61 -0.72
C ILE A 36 18.07 0.47 -0.87
N SER A 37 19.34 0.07 -0.98
CA SER A 37 20.47 1.00 -1.09
C SER A 37 20.42 1.82 -2.39
N GLU A 38 20.12 1.19 -3.51
CA GLU A 38 20.00 1.87 -4.81
C GLU A 38 18.83 2.86 -4.80
N THR A 39 17.68 2.46 -4.24
CA THR A 39 16.50 3.33 -4.10
C THR A 39 16.80 4.50 -3.15
N ASP A 40 17.46 4.24 -2.02
CA ASP A 40 17.82 5.28 -1.07
C ASP A 40 18.73 6.33 -1.71
N GLN A 41 19.71 5.88 -2.50
CA GLN A 41 20.62 6.76 -3.21
C GLN A 41 19.92 7.57 -4.31
N GLU A 42 19.03 6.94 -5.09
CA GLU A 42 18.30 7.61 -6.17
C GLU A 42 17.36 8.69 -5.63
N TYR A 43 16.63 8.40 -4.55
CA TYR A 43 15.58 9.28 -4.02
C TYR A 43 16.01 10.08 -2.78
N ASN A 44 17.24 9.90 -2.30
CA ASN A 44 17.78 10.54 -1.09
C ASN A 44 16.85 10.36 0.13
N ILE A 45 16.29 9.17 0.32
CA ILE A 45 15.26 8.91 1.34
C ILE A 45 15.82 9.13 2.75
N THR A 46 16.91 8.45 3.10
CA THR A 46 17.55 8.54 4.42
C THR A 46 18.10 9.93 4.67
N LEU A 47 18.67 10.56 3.64
CA LEU A 47 19.16 11.94 3.73
C LEU A 47 18.03 12.92 4.08
N GLN A 48 16.89 12.85 3.36
CA GLN A 48 15.73 13.69 3.65
C GLN A 48 15.07 13.34 4.98
N TYR A 49 14.99 12.06 5.33
CA TYR A 49 14.48 11.63 6.62
C TYR A 49 15.26 12.25 7.79
N ASN A 50 16.60 12.25 7.70
CA ASN A 50 17.48 12.80 8.74
C ASN A 50 17.43 14.34 8.81
N ASP A 51 17.13 15.02 7.71
CA ASP A 51 16.95 16.47 7.68
C ASP A 51 15.48 16.86 7.88
N LYS A 52 15.12 17.16 9.14
CA LYS A 52 13.77 17.59 9.53
C LYS A 52 13.26 18.84 8.78
N SER A 53 14.15 19.67 8.23
CA SER A 53 13.72 20.83 7.43
C SER A 53 13.05 20.42 6.11
N THR A 54 13.28 19.19 5.65
CA THR A 54 12.65 18.66 4.43
C THR A 54 11.24 18.12 4.68
N TRP A 55 10.86 17.93 5.95
CA TRP A 55 9.60 17.30 6.34
C TRP A 55 8.40 18.20 6.02
N LEU A 56 7.31 17.59 5.57
CA LEU A 56 6.05 18.29 5.34
C LEU A 56 5.50 18.81 6.67
N ASN A 57 5.31 20.13 6.74
CA ASN A 57 4.89 20.84 7.95
C ASN A 57 5.75 20.48 9.18
N GLU A 58 7.04 20.21 8.97
CA GLU A 58 8.02 19.80 9.99
C GLU A 58 7.64 18.54 10.78
N ARG A 59 6.63 17.79 10.31
CA ARG A 59 6.02 16.68 11.06
C ARG A 59 6.10 15.35 10.34
N PHE A 60 6.07 15.34 9.01
CA PHE A 60 6.03 14.10 8.24
C PHE A 60 7.19 14.02 7.25
N PRO A 61 8.05 12.98 7.35
CA PRO A 61 9.11 12.79 6.36
C PRO A 61 8.51 12.56 4.97
N LYS A 62 9.24 13.00 3.95
CA LYS A 62 8.86 12.78 2.55
C LYS A 62 9.38 11.44 2.05
N PHE A 63 8.59 10.77 1.20
CA PHE A 63 8.97 9.53 0.55
C PHE A 63 8.61 9.63 -0.94
N ASN A 64 9.56 10.15 -1.74
CA ASN A 64 9.28 10.63 -3.09
C ASN A 64 9.45 9.56 -4.19
N VAL A 65 9.51 8.27 -3.84
CA VAL A 65 9.71 7.17 -4.81
C VAL A 65 8.63 7.15 -5.91
N HIS A 66 7.42 7.65 -5.60
CA HIS A 66 6.30 7.78 -6.55
C HIS A 66 5.66 9.18 -6.50
N SER A 67 6.46 10.23 -6.28
CA SER A 67 5.94 11.61 -6.18
C SER A 67 5.27 12.08 -7.48
N ASP A 68 5.77 11.65 -8.63
CA ASP A 68 5.21 11.95 -9.95
C ASP A 68 3.76 11.45 -10.08
N LEU A 69 3.47 10.22 -9.65
CA LEU A 69 2.12 9.65 -9.66
C LEU A 69 1.24 10.32 -8.60
N ASN A 70 1.80 10.65 -7.43
CA ASN A 70 1.06 11.37 -6.40
C ASN A 70 0.61 12.75 -6.89
N GLU A 71 1.49 13.48 -7.59
CA GLU A 71 1.18 14.76 -8.21
C GLU A 71 0.18 14.61 -9.36
N LYS A 72 0.42 13.67 -10.29
CA LYS A 72 -0.45 13.41 -11.45
C LYS A 72 -1.90 13.15 -11.03
N TYR A 73 -2.12 12.36 -9.99
CA TYR A 73 -3.46 11.98 -9.53
C TYR A 73 -3.95 12.75 -8.30
N GLY A 74 -3.20 13.75 -7.83
CA GLY A 74 -3.58 14.54 -6.67
C GLY A 74 -3.73 13.73 -5.37
N VAL A 75 -2.92 12.69 -5.19
CA VAL A 75 -2.94 11.82 -4.01
C VAL A 75 -2.52 12.63 -2.78
N ARG A 76 -3.43 12.78 -1.82
CA ARG A 76 -3.20 13.52 -0.55
C ARG A 76 -3.31 12.67 0.70
N GLY A 77 -3.72 11.42 0.56
CA GLY A 77 -3.91 10.50 1.68
C GLY A 77 -4.24 9.09 1.19
N SER A 78 -4.02 8.12 2.06
CA SER A 78 -4.23 6.71 1.76
C SER A 78 -5.55 6.17 2.34
N PRO A 79 -6.15 5.16 1.69
CA PRO A 79 -6.01 4.85 0.27
C PRO A 79 -6.62 5.94 -0.63
N THR A 80 -5.90 6.25 -1.71
CA THR A 80 -6.44 6.83 -2.94
C THR A 80 -6.30 5.76 -4.00
N VAL A 81 -7.37 5.44 -4.71
CA VAL A 81 -7.36 4.34 -5.71
C VAL A 81 -7.47 4.95 -7.10
N VAL A 82 -6.62 4.48 -8.00
CA VAL A 82 -6.59 4.91 -9.40
C VAL A 82 -6.80 3.68 -10.28
N ILE A 83 -7.80 3.72 -11.15
CA ILE A 83 -8.11 2.67 -12.12
C ILE A 83 -8.22 3.32 -13.50
N ASN A 84 -7.49 2.80 -14.49
CA ASN A 84 -7.49 3.32 -15.86
C ASN A 84 -7.27 4.85 -15.92
N ASP A 85 -6.21 5.34 -15.26
CA ASP A 85 -5.85 6.75 -15.14
C ASP A 85 -6.89 7.66 -14.45
N GLN A 86 -7.93 7.10 -13.83
CA GLN A 86 -8.98 7.85 -13.11
C GLN A 86 -8.93 7.57 -11.62
N VAL A 87 -9.00 8.63 -10.81
CA VAL A 87 -9.18 8.51 -9.36
C VAL A 87 -10.61 8.05 -9.10
N VAL A 88 -10.76 6.90 -8.43
CA VAL A 88 -12.05 6.31 -8.09
C VAL A 88 -12.29 6.41 -6.58
N ASN A 89 -13.55 6.64 -6.20
CA ASN A 89 -13.96 6.62 -4.80
C ASN A 89 -14.52 5.25 -4.43
N ILE A 90 -14.02 4.66 -3.34
CA ILE A 90 -14.45 3.37 -2.83
C ILE A 90 -14.89 3.57 -1.38
N ASP A 91 -16.21 3.52 -1.18
CA ASP A 91 -16.86 3.70 0.11
C ASP A 91 -18.11 2.80 0.20
N PRO A 92 -18.23 1.93 1.22
CA PRO A 92 -17.19 1.61 2.22
C PRO A 92 -15.97 0.93 1.58
N ARG A 93 -14.83 0.93 2.28
CA ARG A 93 -13.60 0.24 1.83
C ARG A 93 -13.68 -1.28 2.07
N SER A 94 -14.77 -1.92 1.63
CA SER A 94 -15.01 -3.36 1.78
C SER A 94 -14.53 -4.16 0.56
N PRO A 95 -14.17 -5.45 0.73
CA PRO A 95 -13.86 -6.33 -0.40
C PRO A 95 -14.92 -6.29 -1.50
N GLU A 96 -16.21 -6.33 -1.14
CA GLU A 96 -17.32 -6.25 -2.08
C GLU A 96 -17.28 -4.95 -2.89
N LYS A 97 -17.06 -3.81 -2.23
CA LYS A 97 -17.05 -2.52 -2.92
C LYS A 97 -15.86 -2.35 -3.87
N PHE A 98 -14.69 -2.86 -3.49
CA PHE A 98 -13.54 -2.93 -4.39
C PHE A 98 -13.84 -3.75 -5.64
N LYS A 99 -14.43 -4.94 -5.47
CA LYS A 99 -14.82 -5.80 -6.60
C LYS A 99 -15.82 -5.10 -7.51
N GLU A 100 -16.87 -4.48 -6.97
CA GLU A 100 -17.86 -3.73 -7.77
C GLU A 100 -17.20 -2.67 -8.67
N VAL A 101 -16.32 -1.84 -8.10
CA VAL A 101 -15.65 -0.75 -8.84
C VAL A 101 -14.69 -1.30 -9.89
N ILE A 102 -13.95 -2.37 -9.58
CA ILE A 102 -13.07 -3.03 -10.54
C ILE A 102 -13.89 -3.63 -11.70
N CYS A 103 -15.00 -4.31 -11.39
CA CYS A 103 -15.87 -4.94 -12.38
C CYS A 103 -16.52 -3.92 -13.32
N GLN A 104 -16.89 -2.73 -12.82
CA GLN A 104 -17.39 -1.64 -13.64
C GLN A 104 -16.36 -1.10 -14.65
N ALA A 105 -15.07 -1.31 -14.40
CA ALA A 105 -14.00 -0.88 -15.30
C ALA A 105 -13.77 -1.85 -16.49
N PHE A 106 -14.38 -3.05 -16.47
CA PHE A 106 -14.29 -4.01 -17.58
C PHE A 106 -15.38 -3.75 -18.64
N ASN A 107 -14.99 -3.82 -19.91
CA ASN A 107 -15.95 -3.81 -21.02
C ASN A 107 -16.75 -5.12 -21.12
N SER A 108 -16.16 -6.22 -20.66
CA SER A 108 -16.78 -7.54 -20.63
C SER A 108 -16.49 -8.14 -19.26
N SER A 109 -17.55 -8.27 -18.45
CA SER A 109 -17.42 -8.68 -17.06
C SER A 109 -16.88 -10.11 -16.96
N PRO A 110 -15.78 -10.34 -16.21
CA PRO A 110 -15.32 -11.69 -15.90
C PRO A 110 -16.28 -12.39 -14.94
N GLU A 111 -16.18 -13.72 -14.83
CA GLU A 111 -17.08 -14.55 -14.01
C GLU A 111 -17.00 -14.20 -12.52
N GLU A 112 -15.80 -13.83 -12.06
CA GLU A 112 -15.49 -13.45 -10.68
C GLU A 112 -16.33 -12.25 -10.20
N CYS A 113 -16.79 -11.38 -11.11
CA CYS A 113 -17.66 -10.26 -10.77
C CYS A 113 -19.04 -10.68 -10.23
N SER A 114 -19.44 -11.93 -10.44
CA SER A 114 -20.70 -12.48 -9.93
C SER A 114 -20.56 -13.07 -8.52
N GLN A 115 -19.35 -13.19 -7.98
CA GLN A 115 -19.13 -13.72 -6.64
C GLN A 115 -19.49 -12.66 -5.59
N ALA A 116 -20.20 -13.03 -4.53
CA ALA A 116 -20.38 -12.15 -3.37
C ALA A 116 -19.15 -12.21 -2.47
N LEU A 117 -18.57 -11.06 -2.15
CA LEU A 117 -17.48 -10.91 -1.17
C LEU A 117 -18.03 -10.30 0.12
N SER A 118 -17.16 -10.19 1.14
CA SER A 118 -17.54 -9.57 2.41
C SER A 118 -17.73 -8.06 2.27
N ASP A 119 -18.74 -7.53 2.97
CA ASP A 119 -18.97 -6.11 3.17
C ASP A 119 -18.23 -5.53 4.38
N ASP A 120 -17.52 -6.37 5.15
CA ASP A 120 -16.80 -5.92 6.34
C ASP A 120 -15.59 -5.08 5.94
N ALA A 121 -15.59 -3.82 6.41
CA ALA A 121 -14.45 -2.95 6.23
C ALA A 121 -13.29 -3.36 7.17
N PRO A 122 -12.04 -3.43 6.66
CA PRO A 122 -10.87 -3.68 7.49
C PRO A 122 -10.65 -2.52 8.47
N SER A 123 -10.12 -2.84 9.64
CA SER A 123 -9.70 -1.84 10.63
C SER A 123 -8.59 -0.95 10.06
N PRO A 124 -8.48 0.32 10.49
CA PRO A 124 -7.33 1.15 10.15
C PRO A 124 -6.02 0.54 10.64
N GLY A 125 -4.97 0.62 9.81
CA GLY A 125 -3.63 0.14 10.15
C GLY A 125 -3.24 -1.13 9.38
N LEU A 126 -2.18 -1.78 9.85
CA LEU A 126 -1.72 -3.08 9.35
C LEU A 126 -2.31 -4.18 10.25
N GLY A 127 -2.98 -5.18 9.66
CA GLY A 127 -3.61 -6.26 10.41
C GLY A 127 -4.73 -6.98 9.64
N GLU A 128 -5.19 -8.11 10.15
CA GLU A 128 -6.30 -8.91 9.58
C GLU A 128 -7.69 -8.61 10.19
N GLY A 129 -7.80 -7.57 11.02
CA GLY A 129 -9.04 -7.25 11.74
C GLY A 129 -10.04 -6.41 10.92
N THR A 130 -11.33 -6.57 11.19
CA THR A 130 -12.40 -5.69 10.71
C THR A 130 -12.82 -4.71 11.81
N GLY A 131 -13.25 -3.51 11.45
CA GLY A 131 -13.61 -2.51 12.46
C GLY A 131 -14.17 -1.21 11.89
N SER A 132 -14.95 -0.51 12.71
CA SER A 132 -15.63 0.74 12.32
C SER A 132 -14.87 2.01 12.72
N SER A 133 -13.63 1.90 13.21
CA SER A 133 -12.90 3.06 13.72
C SER A 133 -12.29 3.87 12.58
N SER A 134 -12.31 5.21 12.71
CA SER A 134 -11.71 6.14 11.75
C SER A 134 -10.31 6.62 12.17
N GLY A 135 -9.70 5.97 13.16
CA GLY A 135 -8.54 6.47 13.91
C GLY A 135 -7.27 5.68 13.64
N GLY A 136 -6.69 5.82 12.44
CA GLY A 136 -5.29 5.45 12.22
C GLY A 136 -4.40 6.67 12.52
N SER A 137 -3.45 6.55 13.44
CA SER A 137 -2.42 7.58 13.66
C SER A 137 -1.05 7.05 13.26
N CYS A 138 -0.33 7.79 12.44
CA CYS A 138 1.12 7.65 12.34
C CYS A 138 1.73 8.31 13.59
N GLN A 139 2.36 7.52 14.46
CA GLN A 139 3.18 8.03 15.57
C GLN A 139 4.59 8.30 15.11
#